data_AF-A0A0F2JAV8-F1
#
_entry.id   AF-A0A0F2JAV8-F1
#
_cell.length_a   1.000
_cell.length_b   1.000
_cell.length_c   1.000
_cell.angle_alpha   90.00
_cell.angle_beta   90.00
_cell.angle_gamma   90.00
#
_symmetry.space_group_name_H-M   'P 1'
#
loop_
_entity.id
_entity.type
_entity.pdbx_description
1 polymer ?
#
loop_
_entity_poly.entity_id
_entity_poly.type
_entity_poly.pdbx_seq_one_letter_code
_entity_poly.pdbx_strand_id
1 'polypeptide(L)' 'MKDQKKAEEIAAGRVQLLSPLLADGLDPAKARQLKVALCSQSGLF' A
#
# COMPACT_ATOMS: atom_id res chain seq x y z
N MET A 1 -13.99 12.15 -17.63
CA MET A 1 -13.81 12.92 -16.37
C MET A 1 -14.22 12.14 -15.11
N LYS A 2 -15.39 11.49 -15.04
CA LYS A 2 -15.82 10.75 -13.84
C LYS A 2 -14.95 9.52 -13.53
N ASP A 3 -14.54 8.79 -14.56
CA ASP A 3 -13.66 7.62 -14.42
C ASP A 3 -12.23 7.99 -14.05
N GLN A 4 -11.77 9.17 -14.47
CA GLN A 4 -10.46 9.71 -14.12
C GLN A 4 -10.37 10.02 -12.62
N LYS A 5 -11.36 10.73 -12.07
CA LYS A 5 -11.43 11.00 -10.62
C LYS A 5 -11.43 9.71 -9.80
N LYS A 6 -12.24 8.73 -10.22
CA LYS A 6 -12.29 7.41 -9.57
C LYS A 6 -10.94 6.69 -9.66
N ALA A 7 -10.25 6.77 -10.79
CA ALA A 7 -8.92 6.18 -10.95
C ALA A 7 -7.88 6.85 -10.03
N GLU A 8 -7.94 8.18 -9.89
CA GLU A 8 -7.07 8.94 -8.99
C GLU A 8 -7.32 8.59 -7.52
N GLU A 9 -8.58 8.46 -7.10
CA GLU A 9 -8.94 8.04 -5.74
C GLU A 9 -8.40 6.63 -5.42
N ILE A 10 -8.53 5.70 -6.38
CA ILE A 10 -7.98 4.35 -6.24
C ILE A 10 -6.44 4.39 -6.18
N ALA A 11 -5.80 5.22 -7.01
CA ALA A 11 -4.35 5.36 -7.01
C ALA A 11 -3.84 5.95 -5.68
N ALA A 12 -4.48 7.01 -5.18
CA ALA A 12 -4.16 7.63 -3.90
C ALA A 12 -4.30 6.62 -2.74
N GLY A 13 -5.39 5.85 -2.73
CA GLY A 13 -5.60 4.81 -1.72
C GLY A 13 -4.51 3.74 -1.73
N ARG A 14 -4.04 3.32 -2.91
CA ARG A 14 -2.95 2.34 -3.05
C ARG A 14 -1.61 2.88 -2.57
N VAL A 15 -1.28 4.12 -2.93
CA VAL A 15 -0.04 4.76 -2.48
C VAL A 15 -0.04 4.91 -0.95
N GLN A 16 -1.17 5.33 -0.37
CA GLN A 16 -1.29 5.48 1.08
C GLN A 16 -1.17 4.12 1.79
N LEU A 17 -1.79 3.07 1.25
CA LEU A 17 -1.67 1.71 1.77
C LEU A 17 -0.22 1.19 1.70
N LEU A 18 0.50 1.47 0.61
CA LEU A 18 1.87 0.99 0.40
C LEU A 18 2.94 1.89 1.00
N SER A 19 2.60 3.09 1.47
CA SER A 19 3.55 4.08 2.02
C SER A 19 4.51 3.51 3.07
N PRO A 20 4.07 2.63 4.01
CA PRO A 20 4.99 2.02 4.98
C PRO A 20 6.07 1.14 4.37
N LEU A 21 5.84 0.58 3.18
CA LEU A 21 6.80 -0.27 2.45
C LEU A 21 7.77 0.55 1.58
N LEU A 22 7.48 1.83 1.37
CA LEU A 22 8.28 2.75 0.54
C LEU A 22 9.20 3.65 1.38
N ALA A 23 9.24 3.44 2.70
CA ALA A 23 10.10 4.21 3.60
C ALA A 23 11.58 4.01 3.25
N ASP A 24 12.32 5.12 3.18
CA ASP A 24 13.75 5.08 2.92
C ASP A 24 14.49 4.37 4.07
N GLY A 25 15.50 3.56 3.73
CA GLY A 25 16.25 2.78 4.71
C GLY A 25 15.47 1.67 5.42
N LEU A 26 14.29 1.27 4.91
CA LEU A 26 13.51 0.18 5.50
C LEU A 26 14.27 -1.14 5.45
N ASP A 27 14.46 -1.75 6.61
CA ASP A 27 15.07 -3.06 6.73
C ASP A 27 14.29 -4.12 5.91
N PRO A 28 14.98 -4.97 5.11
CA PRO A 28 14.32 -5.97 4.27
C PRO A 28 13.48 -7.00 5.04
N ALA A 29 13.87 -7.38 6.26
CA ALA A 29 13.08 -8.31 7.08
C ALA A 29 11.82 -7.63 7.62
N LYS A 30 11.94 -6.37 8.04
CA LYS A 30 10.80 -5.54 8.43
C LYS A 30 9.84 -5.30 7.28
N ALA A 31 10.34 -5.06 6.07
CA ALA A 31 9.51 -4.91 4.86
C ALA A 31 8.66 -6.15 4.59
N ARG A 32 9.21 -7.36 4.77
CA ARG A 32 8.47 -8.62 4.62
C ARG A 32 7.36 -8.75 5.66
N GLN A 33 7.65 -8.44 6.92
CA GLN A 33 6.64 -8.47 7.99
C GLN A 33 5.51 -7.47 7.73
N LEU A 34 5.85 -6.24 7.34
CA LEU A 34 4.89 -5.20 7.00
C LEU A 34 4.00 -5.63 5.83
N LYS A 35 4.58 -6.22 4.77
CA LYS A 35 3.83 -6.71 3.61
C LYS A 35 2.80 -7.76 4.01
N VAL A 36 3.19 -8.74 4.83
CA VAL A 36 2.27 -9.78 5.32
C VAL A 36 1.14 -9.13 6.13
N ALA A 37 1.48 -8.26 7.10
CA ALA A 37 0.51 -7.56 7.93
C ALA A 37 -0.44 -6.65 7.15
N LEU A 38 0.00 -6.13 6.01
CA LEU A 38 -0.82 -5.32 5.10
C LEU A 38 -1.84 -6.18 4.34
N CYS A 39 -1.40 -7.34 3.82
CA CYS A 39 -2.24 -8.30 3.08
C CYS A 39 -3.36 -8.87 3.97
N SER A 40 -2.99 -9.50 5.10
CA SER A 40 -3.30 -8.89 6.39
C SER A 40 -4.63 -8.20 6.60
N GLN A 41 -4.47 -6.96 7.01
CA GLN A 41 -5.51 -6.02 7.35
C GLN A 41 -6.43 -5.69 6.16
N SER A 42 -5.95 -5.89 4.93
CA SER A 42 -6.69 -5.57 3.70
C SER A 42 -7.57 -6.71 3.20
N GLY A 43 -7.53 -7.89 3.83
CA GLY A 43 -8.29 -9.06 3.38
C GLY A 43 -7.76 -9.70 2.09
N LEU A 44 -6.49 -9.46 1.74
CA LEU A 44 -5.84 -9.94 0.53
C LEU A 44 -5.15 -11.30 0.74
N PHE A 45 -5.87 -12.27 1.32
CA PHE A 45 -5.35 -13.59 1.66
C PHE A 45 -5.91 -14.71 0.81
#